data_AF-A0A2V7HYC9-F1
#
_entry.id   AF-A0A2V7HYC9-F1
#
_cell.length_a   1.000
_cell.length_b   1.000
_cell.length_c   1.000
_cell.angle_alpha   90.00
_cell.angle_beta   90.00
_cell.angle_gamma   90.00
#
_symmetry.space_group_name_H-M   'P 1'
#
loop_
_entity.id
_entity.type
_entity.pdbx_description
1 polymer ?
#
loop_
_entity_poly.entity_id
_entity_poly.type
_entity_poly.pdbx_seq_one_letter_code
_entity_poly.pdbx_strand_id
1 'polypeptide(L)'
;MKVLVPPGCGEPVTLLAEICAQAERLRDLTLLGGIQLGDVAYARPEHAALRAVTWHMSSPLADARRRGRVEFVPVRYFDLVTEFARGGHWAPDCVLVHTAPPDAAGYLSLGVSVGVSLPAARTAPLVIAQVNPRMPRTRGNG
;
A
#
# COMPACT_ATOMS: atom_id res chain seq x y z
N MET A 1 -3.15 12.00 -6.13
CA MET A 1 -2.59 10.71 -6.60
C MET A 1 -2.91 9.65 -5.57
N LYS A 2 -3.42 8.48 -6.00
CA LYS A 2 -3.73 7.32 -5.16
C LYS A 2 -2.60 6.30 -5.23
N VAL A 3 -2.03 5.94 -4.08
CA VAL A 3 -0.92 4.99 -3.99
C VAL A 3 -1.35 3.81 -3.13
N LEU A 4 -1.40 2.61 -3.71
CA LEU A 4 -1.72 1.39 -2.96
C LEU A 4 -0.49 0.88 -2.22
N VAL A 5 -0.68 0.60 -0.94
CA VAL A 5 0.32 0.04 -0.04
C VAL A 5 -0.10 -1.41 0.30
N PRO A 6 0.80 -2.39 0.12
CA PRO A 6 0.49 -3.79 0.39
C PRO A 6 0.25 -3.99 1.90
N PRO A 7 -0.77 -4.76 2.31
CA PRO A 7 -1.11 -4.94 3.72
C PRO A 7 -0.15 -5.90 4.43
N GLY A 8 -0.20 -5.86 5.76
CA GLY A 8 0.48 -6.80 6.66
C GLY A 8 2.00 -6.70 6.57
N CYS A 9 2.68 -7.86 6.61
CA CYS A 9 4.13 -7.94 6.48
C CYS A 9 4.66 -7.58 5.07
N GLY A 10 3.77 -7.23 4.12
CA GLY A 10 4.15 -6.70 2.82
C GLY A 10 4.51 -5.22 2.83
N GLU A 11 4.24 -4.50 3.92
CA GLU A 11 4.46 -3.06 4.02
C GLU A 11 5.91 -2.66 3.64
N PRO A 12 6.12 -1.77 2.66
CA PRO A 12 7.44 -1.34 2.23
C PRO A 12 7.94 -0.17 3.10
N VAL A 13 8.38 -0.50 4.32
CA VAL A 13 8.70 0.48 5.37
C VAL A 13 9.69 1.58 4.95
N THR A 14 10.66 1.28 4.08
CA THR A 14 11.64 2.28 3.61
C THR A 14 10.99 3.25 2.64
N LEU A 15 10.14 2.76 1.73
CA LEU A 15 9.41 3.63 0.81
C LEU A 15 8.38 4.50 1.55
N LEU A 16 7.70 3.96 2.56
CA LEU A 16 6.77 4.75 3.38
C LEU A 16 7.49 5.83 4.19
N ALA A 17 8.63 5.50 4.79
CA ALA A 17 9.44 6.48 5.51
C ALA A 17 9.88 7.63 4.59
N GLU A 18 10.28 7.33 3.35
CA GLU A 18 10.63 8.36 2.37
C GLU A 18 9.41 9.18 1.94
N ILE A 19 8.23 8.57 1.76
CA ILE A 19 6.99 9.32 1.50
C ILE A 19 6.69 10.29 2.63
N CYS A 20 6.85 9.87 3.89
CA CYS A 20 6.70 10.73 5.07
C CYS A 20 7.70 11.89 5.07
N ALA A 21 8.98 11.61 4.80
CA ALA A 21 10.03 12.63 4.71
C ALA A 21 9.73 13.68 3.62
N GLN A 22 9.03 13.27 2.56
CA GLN A 22 8.64 14.10 1.43
C GLN A 22 7.20 14.61 1.50
N ALA A 23 6.52 14.51 2.65
CA ALA A 23 5.07 14.75 2.78
C ALA A 23 4.62 16.11 2.22
N GLU A 24 5.39 17.18 2.44
CA GLU A 24 5.06 18.51 1.92
C GLU A 24 5.15 18.59 0.39
N ARG A 25 6.13 17.93 -0.21
CA ARG A 25 6.28 17.86 -1.68
C ARG A 25 5.21 16.95 -2.29
N LEU A 26 4.83 15.89 -1.57
CA LEU A 26 3.83 14.90 -1.97
C LEU A 26 2.43 15.24 -1.44
N ARG A 27 2.11 16.52 -1.29
CA ARG A 27 0.82 16.98 -0.78
C ARG A 27 -0.34 16.36 -1.57
N ASP A 28 -1.41 16.01 -0.84
CA ASP A 28 -2.62 15.38 -1.37
C ASP A 28 -2.41 13.98 -1.98
N LEU A 29 -1.25 13.36 -1.74
CA LEU A 29 -1.05 11.93 -1.96
C LEU A 29 -1.93 11.14 -0.99
N THR A 30 -2.72 10.22 -1.54
CA THR A 30 -3.63 9.36 -0.79
C THR A 30 -3.07 7.95 -0.75
N LEU A 31 -2.66 7.50 0.44
CA LEU A 31 -2.22 6.13 0.68
C LEU A 31 -3.44 5.23 0.88
N LEU A 32 -3.63 4.28 -0.03
CA LEU A 32 -4.65 3.24 0.07
C LEU A 32 -4.03 2.02 0.74
N GLY A 33 -4.63 1.48 1.80
CA GLY A 33 -4.03 0.35 2.50
C GLY A 33 -5.02 -0.44 3.35
N GLY A 34 -4.59 -1.64 3.74
CA GLY A 34 -5.33 -2.51 4.64
C GLY A 34 -4.71 -2.56 6.02
N ILE A 35 -4.67 -3.76 6.59
CA ILE A 35 -3.99 -4.06 7.85
C ILE A 35 -2.57 -3.51 7.79
N GLN A 36 -2.22 -2.62 8.73
CA GLN A 36 -0.84 -2.18 8.96
C GLN A 36 -0.36 -2.77 10.28
N LEU A 37 0.78 -3.44 10.25
CA LEU A 37 1.40 -4.04 11.44
C LEU A 37 2.51 -3.16 12.02
N GLY A 38 3.09 -2.30 11.17
CA GLY A 38 4.08 -1.31 11.58
C GLY A 38 3.47 -0.04 12.16
N ASP A 39 4.33 0.95 12.28
CA ASP A 39 3.96 2.30 12.69
C ASP A 39 3.26 3.04 11.54
N VAL A 40 2.11 3.64 11.82
CA VAL A 40 1.35 4.44 10.83
C VAL A 40 1.87 5.88 10.78
N ALA A 41 3.18 6.04 10.57
CA ALA A 41 3.85 7.35 10.60
C ALA A 41 3.16 8.36 9.66
N TYR A 42 2.74 7.92 8.48
CA TYR A 42 2.03 8.75 7.49
C TYR A 42 0.72 9.38 8.01
N ALA A 43 0.17 8.89 9.13
CA ALA A 43 -1.06 9.39 9.74
C ALA A 43 -0.82 10.38 10.89
N ARG A 44 0.44 10.66 11.25
CA ARG A 44 0.82 11.60 12.31
C ARG A 44 0.52 13.06 11.93
N PRO A 45 0.31 13.95 12.92
CA PRO A 45 0.03 15.37 12.65
C PRO A 45 1.07 16.07 11.77
N GLU A 46 2.36 15.76 11.95
CA GLU A 46 3.44 16.36 11.15
C GLU A 46 3.39 15.98 9.66
N HIS A 47 2.68 14.92 9.30
CA HIS A 47 2.48 14.48 7.92
C HIS A 47 1.05 14.76 7.43
N ALA A 48 0.39 15.79 7.97
CA ALA A 48 -0.98 16.14 7.61
C ALA A 48 -1.17 16.46 6.11
N ALA A 49 -0.11 16.77 5.36
CA ALA A 49 -0.17 16.94 3.91
C ALA A 49 -0.56 15.64 3.17
N LEU A 50 -0.40 14.47 3.80
CA LEU A 50 -0.83 13.17 3.27
C LEU A 50 -2.27 12.85 3.68
N ARG A 51 -2.93 12.02 2.87
CA ARG A 51 -4.23 11.42 3.17
C ARG A 51 -4.08 9.90 3.21
N ALA A 52 -4.95 9.24 3.95
CA ALA A 52 -5.03 7.78 3.91
C ALA A 52 -6.47 7.31 3.77
N VAL A 53 -6.63 6.18 3.09
CA VAL A 53 -7.89 5.45 2.93
C VAL A 53 -7.60 4.03 3.35
N THR A 54 -8.41 3.50 4.27
CA THR A 54 -8.24 2.13 4.77
C THR A 54 -9.53 1.34 4.74
N TRP A 55 -9.45 0.08 4.35
CA TRP A 55 -10.52 -0.91 4.55
C TRP A 55 -10.35 -1.71 5.85
N HIS A 56 -9.34 -1.38 6.65
CA HIS A 56 -9.08 -2.02 7.94
C HIS A 56 -8.69 -0.97 8.99
N MET A 57 -9.67 -0.45 9.72
CA MET A 57 -9.42 0.54 10.76
C MET A 57 -8.73 -0.10 11.97
N SER A 58 -7.68 0.55 12.47
CA SER A 58 -6.93 0.12 13.66
C SER A 58 -6.80 1.29 14.65
N SER A 59 -6.53 0.97 15.93
CA SER A 59 -6.39 1.98 17.00
C SER A 59 -5.39 3.10 16.65
N PRO A 60 -4.20 2.82 16.06
CA PRO A 60 -3.25 3.87 15.67
C PRO A 60 -3.79 4.89 14.66
N LEU A 61 -4.83 4.54 13.88
CA LEU A 61 -5.45 5.44 12.89
C LEU A 61 -6.62 6.26 13.45
N ALA A 62 -7.10 5.96 14.66
CA ALA A 62 -8.31 6.58 15.23
C ALA A 62 -8.19 8.09 15.37
N ASP A 63 -7.01 8.57 15.79
CA ASP A 63 -6.74 9.98 15.98
C ASP A 63 -6.67 10.75 14.64
N ALA A 64 -5.99 10.16 13.66
CA ALA A 64 -5.94 10.69 12.30
C ALA A 64 -7.33 10.68 11.62
N ARG A 65 -8.18 9.71 11.94
CA ARG A 65 -9.58 9.66 11.52
C ARG A 65 -10.40 10.82 12.12
N ARG A 66 -10.21 11.15 13.40
CA ARG A 66 -10.87 12.32 14.04
C ARG A 66 -10.43 13.64 13.41
N ARG A 67 -9.16 13.73 12.98
CA ARG A 67 -8.62 14.89 12.23
C ARG A 67 -9.07 14.95 10.76
N GLY A 68 -9.86 13.99 10.27
CA GLY A 68 -10.27 13.93 8.87
C GLY A 68 -9.14 13.59 7.88
N ARG A 69 -8.04 12.98 8.35
CA ARG A 69 -6.89 12.58 7.52
C ARG A 69 -6.94 11.13 7.06
N VAL A 70 -7.78 10.32 7.70
CA VAL A 70 -8.03 8.92 7.32
C VAL A 70 -9.50 8.76 6.96
N GLU A 71 -9.78 8.09 5.86
CA GLU A 71 -11.11 7.65 5.44
C GLU A 71 -11.23 6.12 5.60
N PHE A 72 -12.39 5.64 6.02
CA PHE A 72 -12.68 4.22 6.11
C PHE A 72 -13.59 3.79 4.98
N VAL A 73 -13.21 2.73 4.25
CA VAL A 73 -13.99 2.17 3.16
C VAL A 73 -14.58 0.83 3.60
N PRO A 74 -15.91 0.74 3.81
CA PRO A 74 -16.57 -0.52 4.07
C PRO A 74 -16.64 -1.33 2.78
N VAL A 75 -15.78 -2.33 2.65
CA VAL A 75 -15.70 -3.21 1.47
C VAL A 75 -15.42 -4.64 1.89
N ARG A 76 -15.96 -5.61 1.16
CA ARG A 76 -15.67 -7.03 1.41
C ARG A 76 -14.24 -7.29 0.97
N TYR A 77 -13.52 -8.12 1.72
CA TYR A 77 -12.12 -8.41 1.41
C TYR A 77 -11.94 -8.99 0.00
N PHE A 78 -12.88 -9.82 -0.46
CA PHE A 78 -12.85 -10.38 -1.80
C PHE A 78 -13.06 -9.33 -2.91
N ASP A 79 -13.84 -8.29 -2.65
CA ASP A 79 -14.11 -7.22 -3.63
C ASP A 79 -12.93 -6.24 -3.77
N LEU A 80 -11.91 -6.33 -2.91
CA LEU A 80 -10.72 -5.50 -3.00
C LEU A 80 -10.00 -5.67 -4.34
N VAL A 81 -9.98 -6.89 -4.90
CA VAL A 81 -9.27 -7.17 -6.17
C VAL A 81 -9.95 -6.56 -7.39
N THR A 82 -11.21 -6.12 -7.26
CA THR A 82 -11.93 -5.37 -8.29
C THR A 82 -11.93 -3.87 -7.99
N GLU A 83 -12.23 -3.49 -6.74
CA GLU A 83 -12.36 -2.07 -6.35
C GLU A 83 -11.03 -1.31 -6.41
N PHE A 84 -9.90 -1.98 -6.15
CA PHE A 84 -8.55 -1.39 -6.14
C PHE A 84 -7.71 -1.82 -7.34
N ALA A 85 -8.33 -2.32 -8.41
CA ALA A 85 -7.69 -2.60 -9.69
C ALA A 85 -8.24 -1.67 -10.78
N ARG A 86 -7.66 -1.69 -11.97
CA ARG A 86 -8.11 -0.84 -13.10
C ARG A 86 -9.61 -1.01 -13.37
N GLY A 87 -10.33 0.11 -13.37
CA GLY A 87 -11.79 0.17 -13.54
C GLY A 87 -12.58 0.22 -12.23
N GLY A 88 -11.96 -0.12 -11.10
CA GLY A 88 -12.56 0.02 -9.77
C GLY A 88 -12.57 1.47 -9.27
N HIS A 89 -13.46 1.78 -8.33
CA HIS A 89 -13.60 3.13 -7.78
C HIS A 89 -12.29 3.62 -7.12
N TRP A 90 -11.58 2.69 -6.46
CA TRP A 90 -10.33 2.93 -5.75
C TRP A 90 -9.09 2.54 -6.57
N ALA A 91 -9.19 2.38 -7.89
CA ALA A 91 -8.06 2.06 -8.77
C ALA A 91 -6.86 3.01 -8.49
N PRO A 92 -5.67 2.48 -8.13
CA PRO A 92 -4.52 3.30 -7.79
C PRO A 92 -3.80 3.83 -9.03
N ASP A 93 -3.18 5.00 -8.87
CA ASP A 93 -2.27 5.58 -9.88
C ASP A 93 -0.87 4.94 -9.77
N CYS A 94 -0.50 4.48 -8.58
CA CYS A 94 0.75 3.76 -8.31
C CYS A 94 0.53 2.65 -7.29
N VAL A 95 1.23 1.53 -7.47
CA VAL A 95 1.24 0.44 -6.49
C VAL A 95 2.65 0.25 -5.96
N LEU A 96 2.80 0.29 -4.64
CA LEU A 96 4.03 -0.14 -4.01
C LEU A 96 3.99 -1.65 -3.84
N VAL A 97 5.14 -2.32 -4.02
CA VAL A 97 5.28 -3.75 -3.75
C VAL A 97 6.55 -3.99 -2.95
N HIS A 98 6.55 -5.01 -2.10
CA HIS A 98 7.73 -5.45 -1.36
C HIS A 98 8.05 -6.87 -1.80
N THR A 99 9.22 -7.07 -2.39
CA THR A 99 9.52 -8.29 -3.14
C THR A 99 10.82 -8.94 -2.71
N ALA A 100 10.92 -10.24 -2.96
CA ALA A 100 12.22 -10.92 -3.05
C ALA A 100 13.00 -10.39 -4.28
N PRO A 101 14.34 -10.56 -4.31
CA PRO A 101 15.14 -10.26 -5.49
C PRO A 101 14.67 -11.01 -6.74
N PRO A 102 14.98 -10.50 -7.94
CA PRO A 102 14.64 -11.21 -9.17
C PRO A 102 15.35 -12.57 -9.23
N ASP A 103 14.70 -13.59 -9.80
CA ASP A 103 15.37 -14.84 -10.13
C ASP A 103 16.16 -14.71 -11.45
N ALA A 104 16.77 -15.81 -11.89
CA ALA A 104 17.55 -15.86 -13.12
C ALA A 104 16.75 -15.50 -14.39
N ALA A 105 15.42 -15.62 -14.34
CA ALA A 105 14.53 -15.25 -15.44
C ALA A 105 13.95 -13.82 -15.27
N GLY A 106 14.39 -13.08 -14.26
CA GLY A 106 13.97 -11.70 -14.00
C GLY A 106 12.66 -11.56 -13.23
N TYR A 107 12.04 -12.65 -12.78
CA TYR A 107 10.78 -12.57 -12.04
C TYR A 107 11.02 -12.13 -10.61
N LEU A 108 10.18 -11.22 -10.11
CA LEU A 108 10.09 -10.91 -8.68
C LEU A 108 9.05 -11.80 -8.00
N SER A 109 9.17 -11.98 -6.68
CA SER A 109 8.13 -12.61 -5.85
C SER A 109 7.62 -11.60 -4.84
N LEU A 110 6.29 -11.41 -4.76
CA LEU A 110 5.63 -10.59 -3.74
C LEU A 110 5.72 -11.19 -2.33
N GLY A 111 6.15 -12.45 -2.22
CA GLY A 111 6.39 -13.11 -0.95
C GLY A 111 5.12 -13.24 -0.12
N VAL A 112 5.11 -12.59 1.03
CA VAL A 112 4.08 -12.76 2.07
C VAL A 112 2.78 -12.00 1.82
N SER A 113 2.75 -11.06 0.86
CA SER A 113 1.59 -10.19 0.63
C SER A 113 1.23 -10.11 -0.86
N VAL A 114 0.34 -10.99 -1.29
CA VAL A 114 -0.10 -11.08 -2.69
C VAL A 114 -1.44 -10.37 -2.88
N GLY A 115 -2.50 -10.85 -2.21
CA GLY A 115 -3.82 -10.24 -2.05
C GLY A 115 -4.25 -9.22 -3.12
N VAL A 116 -4.65 -8.03 -2.65
CA VAL A 116 -5.04 -6.89 -3.49
C VAL A 116 -3.87 -6.31 -4.31
N SER A 117 -2.64 -6.49 -3.83
CA SER A 117 -1.43 -5.89 -4.41
C SER A 117 -1.15 -6.41 -5.82
N LEU A 118 -1.29 -7.72 -6.08
CA LEU A 118 -1.01 -8.32 -7.38
C LEU A 118 -1.95 -7.84 -8.51
N PRO A 119 -3.30 -7.93 -8.40
CA PRO A 119 -4.19 -7.47 -9.45
C PRO A 119 -4.10 -5.95 -9.67
N ALA A 120 -3.88 -5.18 -8.60
CA ALA A 120 -3.62 -3.75 -8.71
C ALA A 120 -2.30 -3.49 -9.47
N ALA A 121 -1.19 -4.12 -9.08
CA ALA A 121 0.11 -3.92 -9.71
C ALA A 121 0.13 -4.32 -11.20
N ARG A 122 -0.62 -5.38 -11.58
CA ARG A 122 -0.74 -5.80 -12.98
C ARG A 122 -1.39 -4.76 -13.90
N THR A 123 -2.15 -3.81 -13.34
CA THR A 123 -2.97 -2.88 -14.12
C THR A 123 -2.69 -1.41 -13.83
N ALA A 124 -1.92 -1.11 -12.78
CA ALA A 124 -1.56 0.24 -12.38
C ALA A 124 -0.59 0.89 -13.40
N PRO A 125 -0.70 2.21 -13.64
CA PRO A 125 0.23 2.94 -14.50
C PRO A 125 1.69 2.89 -14.03
N LEU A 126 1.89 2.81 -12.71
CA LEU A 126 3.21 2.80 -12.08
C LEU A 126 3.27 1.73 -10.99
N VAL A 127 4.36 0.96 -10.98
CA VAL A 127 4.68 0.01 -9.90
C VAL A 127 6.08 0.32 -9.40
N ILE A 128 6.21 0.50 -8.08
CA ILE A 128 7.49 0.75 -7.42
C ILE A 128 7.77 -0.41 -6.46
N ALA A 129 8.91 -1.08 -6.65
CA ALA A 129 9.30 -2.24 -5.85
C ALA A 129 10.37 -1.88 -4.80
N GLN A 130 10.10 -2.20 -3.54
CA GLN A 130 11.11 -2.34 -2.50
C GLN A 130 11.65 -3.77 -2.53
N VAL A 131 12.86 -3.94 -3.05
CA VAL A 131 13.51 -5.26 -3.14
C VAL A 131 14.21 -5.58 -1.82
N ASN A 132 13.88 -6.72 -1.22
CA ASN A 132 14.42 -7.17 0.06
C ASN A 132 14.90 -8.63 -0.05
N PRO A 133 16.21 -8.92 0.07
CA PRO A 133 16.75 -10.28 0.08
C PRO A 133 16.19 -11.20 1.18
N ARG A 134 15.59 -10.63 2.23
CA ARG A 134 14.93 -11.38 3.32
C ARG A 134 13.45 -11.67 3.06
N MET A 135 12.85 -11.09 2.02
CA MET A 135 11.48 -11.44 1.62
C MET A 135 11.47 -12.87 1.06
N PRO A 136 10.68 -13.80 1.61
CA PRO A 136 10.65 -15.17 1.09
C PRO A 136 10.11 -15.22 -0.33
N ARG A 137 10.65 -16.15 -1.12
CA ARG A 137 10.12 -16.45 -2.45
C ARG A 137 8.99 -17.47 -2.34
N THR A 138 7.74 -16.99 -2.36
CA THR A 138 6.55 -17.84 -2.32
C THR A 138 6.18 -18.31 -3.73
N ARG A 139 5.49 -19.45 -3.82
CA ARG A 139 4.92 -19.96 -5.07
C ARG A 139 3.41 -19.72 -5.07
N GLY A 140 2.82 -19.50 -6.24
CA GLY A 140 1.38 -19.33 -6.43
C GLY A 140 1.03 -18.23 -7.42
N ASN A 141 -0.26 -18.03 -7.66
CA ASN A 141 -0.87 -16.92 -8.41
C ASN A 141 -0.37 -16.62 -9.85
N GLY A 142 0.34 -17.59 -10.47
CA GLY A 142 0.64 -17.61 -11.91
C GLY A 142 1.74 -16.64 -12.31
#